data_AF-A0A846U0R7-F1
#
_entry.id   AF-A0A846U0R7-F1
#
_cell.length_a   1.000
_cell.length_b   1.000
_cell.length_c   1.000
_cell.angle_alpha   90.00
_cell.angle_beta   90.00
_cell.angle_gamma   90.00
#
_symmetry.space_group_name_H-M   'P 1'
#
loop_
_entity.id
_entity.type
_entity.pdbx_description
1 polymer ?
#
loop_
_entity_poly.entity_id
_entity_poly.type
_entity_poly.pdbx_seq_one_letter_code
_entity_poly.pdbx_strand_id
1 'polypeptide(L)'
;MEIEIRDAALEELSKVQFGESEGIRILAEFVGTCSIATDIQLQVEEKQPEDEVITESGIHFFVPKKSLESLPNKIYLDYKPGFGYKISSAEETFGYNFKLKPRQEK
;
A
#
# COMPACT_ATOMS: atom_id res chain seq x y z
N MET A 1 6.31 5.23 9.99
CA MET A 1 5.93 3.95 9.35
C MET A 1 6.99 3.60 8.32
N GLU A 2 7.28 2.31 8.13
CA GLU A 2 8.22 1.76 7.15
C GLU A 2 7.50 0.73 6.27
N ILE A 3 7.81 0.74 4.98
CA ILE A 3 7.27 -0.22 4.01
C ILE A 3 8.46 -0.95 3.42
N GLU A 4 8.51 -2.27 3.59
CA GLU A 4 9.54 -3.11 2.97
C GLU A 4 8.90 -3.85 1.80
N ILE A 5 9.40 -3.58 0.58
CA ILE A 5 8.90 -4.22 -0.64
C ILE A 5 9.69 -5.51 -0.86
N ARG A 6 8.99 -6.63 -0.99
CA ARG A 6 9.59 -7.91 -1.39
C ARG A 6 9.90 -7.91 -2.89
N ASP A 7 10.90 -8.67 -3.30
CA ASP A 7 11.37 -8.75 -4.69
C ASP A 7 10.24 -8.95 -5.71
N ALA A 8 9.28 -9.83 -5.41
CA ALA A 8 8.15 -10.09 -6.30
C ALA A 8 7.22 -8.88 -6.45
N ALA A 9 6.98 -8.12 -5.38
CA ALA A 9 6.21 -6.89 -5.44
C ALA A 9 6.98 -5.79 -6.15
N LEU A 10 8.29 -5.69 -5.91
CA LEU A 10 9.13 -4.71 -6.58
C LEU A 10 9.16 -4.95 -8.09
N GLU A 11 9.31 -6.20 -8.52
CA GLU A 11 9.25 -6.56 -9.94
C GLU A 11 7.90 -6.19 -10.56
N GLU A 12 6.79 -6.46 -9.86
CA GLU A 12 5.46 -6.12 -10.38
C GLU A 12 5.23 -4.59 -10.43
N LEU A 13 5.64 -3.86 -9.41
CA LEU A 13 5.54 -2.40 -9.38
C LEU A 13 6.44 -1.74 -10.42
N SER A 14 7.59 -2.34 -10.75
CA SER A 14 8.47 -1.84 -11.82
C SER A 14 7.81 -1.85 -13.20
N LYS A 15 6.76 -2.65 -13.40
CA LYS A 15 5.97 -2.71 -14.64
C LYS A 15 4.98 -1.54 -14.74
N VAL A 16 4.75 -0.83 -13.64
CA VAL A 16 3.85 0.33 -13.56
C VAL A 16 4.67 1.60 -13.78
N GLN A 17 4.22 2.45 -14.71
CA GLN A 17 4.82 3.77 -14.91
C GLN A 17 4.15 4.77 -13.98
N PHE A 18 4.92 5.26 -13.01
CA PHE A 18 4.53 6.38 -12.16
C PHE A 18 5.02 7.69 -12.79
N GLY A 19 4.17 8.71 -12.82
CA GLY A 19 4.58 10.09 -13.08
C GLY A 19 5.45 10.66 -11.95
N GLU A 20 6.09 11.81 -12.18
CA GLU A 20 7.03 12.43 -11.21
C GLU A 20 6.40 12.75 -9.84
N SER A 21 5.09 13.02 -9.81
CA SER A 21 4.33 13.30 -8.60
C SER A 21 3.41 12.14 -8.18
N GLU A 22 3.46 11.03 -8.89
CA GLU A 22 2.61 9.87 -8.65
C GLU A 22 3.30 8.83 -7.77
N GLY A 23 2.47 8.05 -7.10
CA GLY A 23 2.89 6.99 -6.22
C GLY A 23 1.72 6.08 -5.90
N ILE A 24 1.92 5.22 -4.91
CA ILE A 24 0.93 4.24 -4.48
C ILE A 24 0.30 4.73 -3.20
N ARG A 25 -0.97 5.10 -3.27
CA ARG A 25 -1.78 5.41 -2.10
C ARG A 25 -2.19 4.12 -1.39
N ILE A 26 -1.86 4.00 -0.10
CA ILE A 26 -2.31 2.92 0.77
C ILE A 26 -3.40 3.48 1.69
N LEU A 27 -4.64 3.13 1.41
CA LEU A 27 -5.76 3.40 2.30
C LEU A 27 -5.96 2.19 3.19
N ALA A 28 -5.88 2.40 4.50
CA ALA A 28 -6.34 1.44 5.50
C ALA A 28 -7.44 2.08 6.32
N GLU A 29 -8.58 1.40 6.43
CA GLU A 29 -9.69 1.81 7.27
C GLU A 29 -10.10 0.64 8.17
N PHE A 30 -10.19 0.89 9.47
CA PHE A 30 -10.69 -0.09 10.40
C PHE A 30 -12.22 -0.18 10.30
N VAL A 31 -12.74 -1.29 9.78
CA VAL A 31 -14.15 -1.48 9.41
C VAL A 31 -14.92 -2.45 10.33
N GLY A 32 -14.39 -2.85 11.50
CA GLY A 32 -15.11 -3.81 12.36
C GLY A 32 -14.80 -3.75 13.85
N THR A 33 -15.58 -4.47 14.66
CA THR A 33 -15.44 -4.57 16.13
C THR A 33 -14.44 -5.64 16.60
N CYS A 34 -13.70 -6.27 15.68
CA CYS A 34 -12.68 -7.28 15.95
C CYS A 34 -11.42 -6.98 15.12
N SER A 35 -10.26 -7.30 15.69
CA SER A 35 -8.91 -6.86 15.28
C SER A 35 -8.47 -7.18 13.84
N ILE A 36 -9.27 -7.91 13.05
CA ILE A 36 -8.90 -8.43 11.73
C ILE A 36 -9.59 -7.64 10.59
N ALA A 37 -10.49 -6.71 10.92
CA ALA A 37 -11.32 -6.00 9.94
C ALA A 37 -10.68 -4.68 9.49
N THR A 38 -9.50 -4.72 8.88
CA THR A 38 -8.90 -3.54 8.23
C THR A 38 -9.10 -3.67 6.72
N ASP A 39 -9.95 -2.81 6.14
CA ASP A 39 -10.07 -2.71 4.68
C ASP A 39 -8.86 -1.97 4.15
N ILE A 40 -8.10 -2.62 3.26
CA ILE A 40 -6.91 -2.01 2.64
C ILE A 40 -7.11 -1.89 1.14
N GLN A 41 -6.82 -0.69 0.61
CA GLN A 41 -6.87 -0.40 -0.81
C GLN A 41 -5.56 0.20 -1.30
N LEU A 42 -5.13 -0.26 -2.47
CA LEU A 42 -3.96 0.23 -3.19
C LEU A 42 -4.42 0.94 -4.46
N GLN A 43 -3.99 2.19 -4.65
CA GLN A 43 -4.35 2.97 -5.82
C GLN A 43 -3.18 3.84 -6.27
N VAL A 44 -2.97 3.95 -7.58
CA VAL A 44 -2.03 4.94 -8.11
C VAL A 44 -2.67 6.33 -8.04
N GLU A 45 -2.03 7.25 -7.33
CA GLU A 45 -2.51 8.61 -7.13
C GLU A 45 -1.33 9.58 -6.96
N GLU A 46 -1.62 10.87 -7.03
CA GLU A 46 -0.68 11.94 -6.68
C GLU A 46 -0.66 12.18 -5.17
N LYS A 47 0.44 12.75 -4.67
CA LYS A 47 0.60 13.12 -3.26
C LYS A 47 -0.49 14.12 -2.81
N GLN A 48 -1.20 13.82 -1.73
CA GLN A 48 -2.08 14.79 -1.06
C GLN A 48 -1.35 15.52 0.08
N PRO A 49 -1.80 16.72 0.49
CA PRO A 49 -1.15 17.52 1.53
C PRO A 49 -1.06 16.85 2.91
N GLU A 50 -1.99 15.95 3.20
CA GLU A 50 -2.12 15.28 4.50
C GLU A 50 -1.52 13.87 4.52
N ASP A 51 -0.93 13.43 3.41
CA ASP A 51 -0.33 12.11 3.31
C ASP A 51 1.08 12.09 3.86
N GLU A 52 1.38 11.02 4.58
CA GLU A 52 2.75 10.63 4.86
C GLU A 52 3.36 10.03 3.59
N VAL A 53 4.55 10.51 3.23
CA VAL A 53 5.29 10.03 2.06
C VAL A 53 6.39 9.09 2.51
N ILE A 54 6.26 7.83 2.11
CA ILE A 54 7.26 6.79 2.37
C ILE A 54 7.90 6.46 1.02
N THR A 55 9.22 6.58 0.93
CA THR A 55 9.94 6.27 -0.33
C THR A 55 10.76 5.02 -0.11
N GLU A 56 10.48 3.98 -0.90
CA GLU A 56 11.19 2.71 -0.83
C GLU A 56 11.52 2.24 -2.25
N SER A 57 12.77 1.86 -2.49
CA SER A 57 13.24 1.39 -3.80
C SER A 57 12.89 2.32 -4.99
N GLY A 58 12.83 3.63 -4.73
CA GLY A 58 12.48 4.65 -5.73
C GLY A 58 10.98 4.80 -6.01
N ILE A 59 10.13 4.09 -5.27
CA ILE A 59 8.67 4.19 -5.37
C ILE A 59 8.15 5.00 -4.19
N HIS A 60 7.29 5.98 -4.47
CA HIS A 60 6.62 6.76 -3.46
C HIS A 60 5.31 6.08 -3.02
N PHE A 61 5.12 5.95 -1.72
CA PHE A 61 3.88 5.50 -1.11
C PHE A 61 3.27 6.66 -0.32
N PHE A 62 1.97 6.84 -0.51
CA PHE A 62 1.19 7.88 0.14
C PHE A 62 0.23 7.25 1.13
N VAL A 63 0.44 7.50 2.43
CA VAL A 63 -0.39 6.93 3.48
C VAL A 63 -1.10 8.06 4.21
N PRO A 64 -2.44 8.17 4.13
CA PRO A 64 -3.17 9.19 4.88
C PRO A 64 -2.96 8.98 6.39
N LYS A 65 -2.94 10.07 7.15
CA LYS A 65 -2.79 10.02 8.63
C LYS A 65 -3.79 9.08 9.31
N LYS A 66 -5.05 9.05 8.85
CA LYS A 66 -6.07 8.12 9.39
C LYS A 66 -5.70 6.65 9.19
N SER A 67 -5.07 6.33 8.07
CA SER A 67 -4.63 4.96 7.77
C SER A 67 -3.41 4.58 8.59
N LEU A 68 -2.55 5.53 8.96
CA LEU A 68 -1.45 5.29 9.90
C LEU A 68 -1.93 4.83 11.27
N GLU A 69 -3.11 5.25 11.71
CA GLU A 69 -3.69 4.79 13.00
C GLU A 69 -4.10 3.31 12.95
N SER A 70 -4.36 2.78 11.76
CA SER A 70 -4.79 1.38 11.54
C SER A 70 -3.64 0.47 11.07
N LEU A 71 -2.46 1.04 10.80
CA LEU A 71 -1.31 0.31 10.28
C LEU A 71 -0.17 0.32 11.31
N PRO A 72 0.58 -0.78 11.43
CA PRO A 72 1.70 -0.85 12.34
C PRO A 72 2.88 -0.04 11.80
N ASN A 73 3.89 0.16 12.65
CA ASN A 73 5.08 0.91 12.29
C ASN A 73 5.86 0.32 11.10
N LYS A 74 5.74 -0.98 10.82
CA LYS A 74 6.40 -1.64 9.70
C LYS A 74 5.46 -2.63 9.02
N ILE A 75 5.32 -2.49 7.69
CA ILE A 75 4.61 -3.45 6.84
C ILE A 75 5.51 -4.01 5.76
N TYR A 76 5.20 -5.21 5.31
CA TYR A 76 5.80 -5.92 4.19
C TYR A 76 4.79 -5.96 3.05
N LEU A 77 5.19 -5.41 1.91
CA LEU A 77 4.43 -5.49 0.67
C LEU A 77 5.02 -6.61 -0.18
N ASP A 78 4.19 -7.60 -0.49
CA ASP A 78 4.56 -8.76 -1.28
C ASP A 78 3.57 -8.93 -2.44
N TYR A 79 3.96 -9.66 -3.47
CA TYR A 79 3.11 -9.90 -4.63
C TYR A 79 3.16 -11.37 -5.01
N LYS A 80 1.98 -11.93 -5.20
CA LYS A 80 1.83 -13.31 -5.65
C LYS A 80 1.17 -13.30 -7.03
N PRO A 81 1.87 -13.76 -8.09
CA PRO A 81 1.29 -13.87 -9.41
C PRO A 81 -0.04 -14.64 -9.39
N GLY A 82 -1.08 -14.08 -10.00
CA GLY A 82 -2.44 -14.63 -10.01
C GLY A 82 -3.25 -14.42 -8.73
N PHE A 83 -2.64 -13.94 -7.64
CA PHE A 83 -3.29 -13.68 -6.36
C PHE A 83 -3.19 -12.23 -5.90
N GLY A 84 -2.48 -11.35 -6.60
CA GLY A 84 -2.36 -9.93 -6.26
C GLY A 84 -1.35 -9.63 -5.15
N TYR A 85 -1.43 -8.41 -4.62
CA TYR A 85 -0.58 -7.94 -3.54
C TYR A 85 -1.05 -8.49 -2.18
N LYS A 86 -0.09 -8.70 -1.29
CA LYS A 86 -0.26 -9.11 0.10
C LYS A 86 0.38 -8.05 0.99
N ILE A 87 -0.33 -7.68 2.06
CA ILE A 87 0.17 -6.75 3.06
C ILE A 87 0.17 -7.47 4.40
N SER A 88 1.33 -7.45 5.06
CA SER A 88 1.56 -8.13 6.34
C SER A 88 2.50 -7.30 7.20
N SER A 89 2.51 -7.50 8.51
CA SER A 89 3.53 -7.00 9.43
C SER A 89 4.31 -8.16 10.03
N ALA A 90 5.16 -7.85 11.02
CA ALA A 90 5.81 -8.89 11.82
C ALA A 90 4.83 -9.63 12.74
N GLU A 91 3.68 -9.02 13.04
CA GLU A 91 2.69 -9.54 14.00
C GLU A 91 1.58 -10.34 13.31
N GLU A 92 1.09 -9.85 12.16
CA GLU A 92 -0.04 -10.47 11.47
C GLU A 92 -0.07 -10.21 9.95
N THR A 93 -0.97 -10.89 9.24
CA THR A 93 -1.26 -10.60 7.83
C THR A 93 -2.59 -9.88 7.71
N PHE A 94 -2.55 -8.65 7.21
CA PHE A 94 -3.75 -7.82 7.02
C PHE A 94 -4.64 -8.33 5.89
N GLY A 95 -4.03 -8.90 4.84
CA GLY A 95 -4.80 -9.52 3.78
C GLY A 95 -3.99 -9.90 2.56
N TYR A 96 -4.72 -10.43 1.59
CA TYR A 96 -4.22 -10.93 0.32
C TYR A 96 -5.12 -10.42 -0.80
N ASN A 97 -4.65 -10.51 -2.04
CA ASN A 97 -5.44 -10.16 -3.23
C ASN A 97 -5.85 -8.70 -3.31
N PHE A 98 -5.02 -7.84 -2.72
CA PHE A 98 -5.08 -6.42 -3.01
C PHE A 98 -4.66 -6.20 -4.46
N LYS A 99 -5.47 -5.47 -5.21
CA LYS A 99 -5.15 -5.09 -6.58
C LYS A 99 -4.75 -3.64 -6.59
N LEU A 100 -3.64 -3.34 -7.27
CA LEU A 100 -3.28 -1.96 -7.54
C LEU A 100 -4.28 -1.40 -8.55
N LYS A 101 -5.15 -0.49 -8.08
CA LYS A 101 -6.07 0.21 -8.97
C LYS A 101 -5.26 1.19 -9.82
N PRO A 102 -5.48 1.22 -11.15
CA PRO A 102 -4.85 2.21 -12.00
C PRO A 102 -5.34 3.62 -11.61
N ARG A 103 -4.64 4.64 -12.12
CA ARG A 103 -5.03 6.05 -11.97
C ARG A 103 -6.52 6.17 -12.33
N GLN A 104 -7.33 6.80 -11.49
CA GLN A 104 -8.69 7.13 -11.92
C GLN A 104 -8.57 8.20 -13.01
N GLU A 105 -8.86 7.80 -14.26
CA GLU A 105 -9.12 8.75 -15.34
C GLU A 105 -10.36 9.57 -14.92
N LYS A 106 -10.15 10.85 -14.60
CA LYS A 106 -11.22 11.82 -14.37
C LYS A 106 -11.83 12.26 -15.69
#